data_AF-T1B523-F1
#
_entry.id   AF-T1B523-F1
#
_cell.length_a   1.000
_cell.length_b   1.000
_cell.length_c   1.000
_cell.angle_alpha   90.00
_cell.angle_beta   90.00
_cell.angle_gamma   90.00
#
_symmetry.space_group_name_H-M   'P 1'
#
loop_
_entity.id
_entity.type
_entity.pdbx_description
1 polymer ?
#
loop_
_entity_poly.entity_id
_entity_poly.type
_entity_poly.pdbx_seq_one_letter_code
_entity_poly.pdbx_strand_id
1 'polypeptide(L)' 'MESSIPKVLPVSPKAGIDYPRNYAEFLAWFHNDAACLDYLNWIRCKGVFTCPSCHGTKGWRMKDGR' A
#
# COMPACT_ATOMS: atom_id res chain seq x y z
N MET A 1 23.39 21.67 -17.29
CA MET A 1 23.35 21.42 -15.84
C MET A 1 22.16 20.51 -15.60
N GLU A 2 22.27 19.27 -16.09
CA GLU A 2 21.18 18.30 -16.10
C GLU A 2 21.19 17.58 -14.76
N SER A 3 20.19 17.90 -13.95
CA SER A 3 20.04 17.44 -12.58
C SER A 3 20.07 15.91 -12.53
N SER A 4 21.17 15.37 -12.03
CA SER A 4 21.38 13.94 -11.78
C SER A 4 20.58 13.55 -10.54
N ILE A 5 19.25 13.55 -10.66
CA ILE A 5 18.38 12.93 -9.67
C ILE A 5 18.51 11.42 -9.87
N PRO A 6 19.01 10.64 -8.88
CA PRO A 6 18.95 9.20 -8.98
C PRO A 6 17.47 8.81 -9.10
N LYS A 7 17.12 8.18 -10.23
CA LYS A 7 15.80 7.60 -10.44
C LYS A 7 15.63 6.48 -9.42
N VAL A 8 15.14 6.82 -8.22
CA VAL A 8 14.67 5.84 -7.25
C VAL A 8 13.57 5.07 -7.95
N LEU A 9 13.90 3.86 -8.43
CA LEU A 9 12.88 2.97 -8.99
C LEU A 9 11.89 2.72 -7.85
N PRO A 10 10.58 2.97 -8.05
CA PRO A 10 9.60 2.64 -7.03
C PRO A 10 9.74 1.14 -6.76
N VAL A 11 9.98 0.79 -5.50
CA VAL A 11 10.11 -0.62 -5.10
C VAL A 11 8.73 -1.24 -5.31
N SER A 12 8.56 -1.98 -6.40
CA SER A 12 7.31 -2.66 -6.66
C SER A 12 7.05 -3.67 -5.54
N PRO A 13 5.83 -3.73 -4.99
CA PRO A 13 5.52 -4.67 -3.94
C PRO A 13 5.74 -6.11 -4.42
N LYS A 14 6.36 -6.93 -3.56
CA LYS A 14 6.71 -8.32 -3.86
C LYS A 14 5.63 -9.26 -3.36
N ALA A 15 5.09 -10.06 -4.28
CA ALA A 15 4.17 -11.12 -3.91
C ALA A 15 4.90 -12.18 -3.04
N GLY A 16 4.30 -12.56 -1.93
CA GLY A 16 4.80 -13.50 -0.90
C GLY A 16 5.53 -12.83 0.25
N ILE A 17 5.73 -11.51 0.16
CA ILE A 17 6.42 -10.69 1.16
C ILE A 17 5.53 -9.51 1.55
N ASP A 18 5.12 -8.71 0.56
CA ASP A 18 4.27 -7.53 0.76
C ASP A 18 2.79 -7.85 0.59
N TYR A 19 2.45 -8.80 -0.30
CA TYR A 19 1.08 -9.26 -0.56
C TYR A 19 1.04 -10.77 -0.73
N PRO A 20 -0.09 -11.46 -0.47
CA PRO A 20 -0.21 -12.89 -0.76
C PRO A 20 -0.06 -13.17 -2.26
N ARG A 21 0.65 -14.24 -2.62
CA ARG A 21 0.88 -14.64 -4.03
C ARG A 21 -0.28 -15.38 -4.64
N ASN A 22 -1.07 -16.03 -3.80
CA ASN A 22 -2.14 -16.90 -4.21
C ASN A 22 -3.27 -16.90 -3.17
N TYR A 23 -4.39 -17.52 -3.51
CA TYR A 23 -5.58 -17.53 -2.68
C TYR A 23 -5.39 -18.29 -1.35
N ALA A 24 -4.57 -19.35 -1.33
CA ALA A 24 -4.29 -20.08 -0.10
C ALA A 24 -3.49 -19.22 0.90
N GLU A 25 -2.49 -18.47 0.43
CA GLU A 25 -1.77 -17.48 1.25
C GLU A 25 -2.70 -16.37 1.72
N PHE A 26 -3.62 -15.89 0.87
CA PHE A 26 -4.61 -14.89 1.26
C PHE A 26 -5.48 -15.37 2.43
N LEU A 27 -6.01 -16.60 2.36
CA LEU A 27 -6.79 -17.19 3.45
C LEU A 27 -5.97 -17.46 4.72
N ALA A 28 -4.67 -17.74 4.57
CA ALA A 28 -3.77 -17.91 5.71
C ALA A 28 -3.43 -16.56 6.39
N TRP A 29 -3.41 -15.46 5.63
CA TRP A 29 -3.06 -14.13 6.14
C TRP A 29 -4.26 -13.42 6.75
N PHE A 30 -5.44 -13.55 6.16
CA PHE A 30 -6.63 -12.82 6.56
C PHE A 30 -7.75 -13.75 7.00
N HIS A 31 -8.14 -13.63 8.27
CA HIS A 31 -9.25 -14.40 8.82
C HIS A 31 -10.62 -13.80 8.47
N ASN A 32 -10.67 -12.51 8.11
CA ASN A 32 -11.87 -11.80 7.70
C ASN A 32 -11.54 -10.54 6.86
N ASP A 33 -12.55 -9.97 6.23
CA ASP A 33 -12.41 -8.78 5.39
C ASP A 33 -11.94 -7.53 6.16
N ALA A 34 -12.27 -7.43 7.46
CA ALA A 34 -11.82 -6.31 8.28
C ALA A 34 -10.29 -6.34 8.50
N ALA A 35 -9.71 -7.53 8.71
CA ALA A 35 -8.26 -7.73 8.82
C ALA A 35 -7.56 -7.47 7.49
N CYS A 36 -8.18 -7.85 6.37
CA CYS A 36 -7.68 -7.51 5.04
C CYS A 36 -7.61 -5.99 4.83
N LEU A 37 -8.69 -5.26 5.16
CA LEU A 37 -8.72 -3.80 5.04
C LEU A 37 -7.73 -3.11 5.98
N ASP A 38 -7.58 -3.58 7.21
CA ASP A 38 -6.61 -3.04 8.16
C ASP A 38 -5.16 -3.21 7.65
N TYR A 39 -4.84 -4.40 7.15
CA TYR A 39 -3.55 -4.67 6.53
C TYR A 39 -3.27 -3.78 5.31
N LEU A 40 -4.27 -3.59 4.44
CA LEU A 40 -4.15 -2.69 3.29
C LEU A 40 -3.88 -1.25 3.70
N ASN A 41 -4.55 -0.76 4.75
CA ASN A 41 -4.30 0.57 5.29
C ASN A 41 -2.87 0.68 5.83
N TRP A 42 -2.42 -0.33 6.57
CA TRP A 42 -1.07 -0.36 7.13
C TRP A 42 0.02 -0.39 6.06
N ILE A 43 -0.09 -1.24 5.04
CA ILE A 43 0.96 -1.35 4.01
C ILE A 43 0.97 -0.15 3.05
N ARG A 44 -0.21 0.40 2.72
CA ARG A 44 -0.33 1.62 1.90
C ARG A 44 0.23 2.84 2.62
N CYS A 45 0.16 2.85 3.95
CA CYS A 45 0.57 3.95 4.79
C CYS A 45 1.61 3.50 5.82
N LYS A 46 2.73 2.90 5.39
CA LYS A 46 3.89 2.60 6.26
C LYS A 46 4.59 3.85 6.84
N GLY A 47 3.93 5.01 6.85
CA GLY A 47 4.43 6.30 7.30
C GLY A 47 3.36 7.39 7.16
N VAL A 48 3.75 8.58 6.73
CA VAL A 48 2.82 9.68 6.46
C VAL A 48 2.14 9.43 5.12
N PHE A 49 0.86 9.07 5.13
CA PHE A 49 0.05 9.03 3.91
C PHE A 49 0.14 10.41 3.24
N THR A 50 0.82 10.50 2.10
CA THR A 50 0.94 11.75 1.34
C THR A 50 0.22 11.58 0.03
N CYS A 51 -0.82 12.38 -0.20
CA CYS A 51 -1.53 12.35 -1.46
C CYS A 51 -0.61 12.86 -2.59
N PRO A 52 -0.40 12.11 -3.69
CA PRO A 52 0.46 12.56 -4.79
C PRO A 52 -0.12 13.75 -5.57
N SER A 53 -1.42 14.04 -5.42
CA SER A 53 -2.07 15.16 -6.11
C SER A 53 -2.06 16.46 -5.30
N CYS A 54 -2.17 16.39 -3.97
CA CYS A 54 -2.31 17.59 -3.12
C CYS A 54 -1.32 17.65 -1.96
N HIS A 55 -0.47 16.65 -1.81
CA HIS A 55 0.56 16.54 -0.76
C HIS A 55 -0.01 16.59 0.67
N GLY A 56 -1.33 16.45 0.81
CA GLY A 56 -1.99 16.40 2.10
C GLY A 56 -1.65 15.11 2.85
N THR A 57 -1.55 15.24 4.18
CA THR A 57 -1.27 14.14 5.10
C THR A 57 -2.53 13.45 5.63
N LYS A 58 -3.70 13.94 5.21
CA LYS A 58 -5.02 13.44 5.61
C LYS A 58 -5.60 12.59 4.49
N GLY A 59 -5.78 11.31 4.78
CA GLY A 59 -6.55 10.38 3.94
C GLY A 59 -7.92 10.15 4.54
N TRP A 60 -8.95 10.09 3.71
CA TRP A 60 -10.30 9.70 4.12
C TRP A 60 -10.54 8.26 3.66
N ARG A 61 -11.12 7.43 4.53
CA ARG A 61 -11.57 6.08 4.15
C ARG A 61 -12.72 6.23 3.16
N MET A 62 -12.46 5.98 1.88
CA MET A 62 -13.50 5.98 0.86
C MET A 62 -14.48 4.84 1.18
N LYS A 63 -15.79 5.13 1.08
CA LYS A 63 -16.85 4.18 1.47
C LYS A 63 -16.89 2.95 0.56
N ASP A 64 -16.28 3.03 -0.61
CA ASP A 64 -16.27 2.03 -1.68
C ASP A 64 -14.90 1.33 -1.87
N GLY A 65 -13.86 1.74 -1.12
CA GLY A 65 -12.56 1.05 -1.09
C GLY A 65 -11.79 1.01 -2.41
N ARG A 66 -12.16 1.85 -3.40
CA ARG A 66 -11.52 1.92 -4.72
C ARG A 66 -10.43 2.99 -4.82
#